data_AF-A0A419R0K3-F1
#
_entry.id   AF-A0A419R0K3-F1
#
_cell.length_a   1.000
_cell.length_b   1.000
_cell.length_c   1.000
_cell.angle_alpha   90.00
_cell.angle_beta   90.00
_cell.angle_gamma   90.00
#
_symmetry.space_group_name_H-M   'P 1'
#
loop_
_entity.id
_entity.type
_entity.pdbx_description
1 polymer ?
#
loop_
_entity_poly.entity_id
_entity_poly.type
_entity_poly.pdbx_seq_one_letter_code
_entity_poly.pdbx_strand_id
1 'polypeptide(L)'
;MSALPAIVEEQPAGHTEVAGHEEQTLLGLGAEGWVYVSITIFFIIAIFFVKAPRKITDALDAQIAEKRRNLDEAAKIRAEAQGLLDEAKAQHAASAQDAAAMLDHAKKEAAQIIAQAEADTSVMLERRAAMAEQKIAAAERAAAESLRREAAGAAVNAARAVIAGNYGETEDRKLADEIISSI
;
A
#
# COMPACT_ATOMS: atom_id res chain seq x y z
N MET A 1 -51.95 12.77 103.65
CA MET A 1 -53.40 13.05 103.65
C MET A 1 -53.82 12.93 102.20
N SER A 2 -54.35 11.81 101.70
CA SER A 2 -55.35 10.89 102.22
C SER A 2 -55.10 9.49 101.62
N ALA A 3 -55.03 8.43 102.43
CA ALA A 3 -56.08 7.44 102.67
C ALA A 3 -55.99 6.19 101.76
N LEU A 4 -55.63 5.06 102.39
CA LEU A 4 -55.81 3.64 102.00
C LEU A 4 -57.32 3.27 101.90
N PRO A 5 -57.75 1.99 101.68
CA PRO A 5 -57.13 0.74 101.15
C PRO A 5 -58.03 0.12 100.03
N ALA A 6 -57.72 -1.00 99.36
CA ALA A 6 -58.02 -2.37 99.81
C ALA A 6 -57.79 -3.35 98.62
N ILE A 7 -56.98 -4.41 98.79
CA ILE A 7 -57.38 -5.82 99.02
C ILE A 7 -57.42 -6.60 97.67
N VAL A 8 -56.45 -7.47 97.34
CA VAL A 8 -56.31 -8.92 97.68
C VAL A 8 -56.20 -9.69 96.33
N GLU A 9 -55.52 -10.81 96.07
CA GLU A 9 -54.85 -11.89 96.81
C GLU A 9 -53.82 -12.57 95.87
N GLU A 10 -52.77 -13.12 96.48
CA GLU A 10 -52.02 -14.36 96.16
C GLU A 10 -51.36 -14.71 94.79
N GLN A 11 -50.03 -14.82 94.89
CA GLN A 11 -49.10 -15.77 94.22
C GLN A 11 -49.53 -17.25 94.44
N PRO A 12 -49.11 -18.28 93.66
CA PRO A 12 -47.67 -18.61 93.48
C PRO A 12 -47.22 -19.44 92.25
N ALA A 13 -45.89 -19.57 92.15
CA ALA A 13 -45.11 -20.72 91.66
C ALA A 13 -45.40 -21.31 90.26
N GLY A 14 -44.58 -20.91 89.28
CA GLY A 14 -44.36 -21.68 88.05
C GLY A 14 -43.36 -22.81 88.32
N HIS A 15 -43.88 -24.00 88.51
CA HIS A 15 -43.14 -25.24 88.75
C HIS A 15 -42.28 -25.63 87.53
N THR A 16 -41.04 -26.05 87.81
CA THR A 16 -40.28 -26.97 86.95
C THR A 16 -41.10 -28.25 86.81
N GLU A 17 -41.81 -28.37 85.69
CA GLU A 17 -42.46 -29.60 85.27
C GLU A 17 -41.70 -30.16 84.07
N VAL A 18 -41.06 -31.30 84.30
CA VAL A 18 -40.46 -32.14 83.27
C VAL A 18 -41.62 -32.76 82.51
N ALA A 19 -42.18 -32.02 81.56
CA ALA A 19 -43.26 -32.52 80.71
C ALA A 19 -42.69 -33.63 79.83
N GLY A 20 -43.12 -34.87 80.09
CA GLY A 20 -42.90 -35.99 79.19
C GLY A 20 -43.49 -35.64 77.82
N HIS A 21 -42.60 -35.43 76.85
CA HIS A 21 -42.98 -35.43 75.46
C HIS A 21 -43.43 -36.86 75.13
N GLU A 22 -44.74 -37.11 75.12
CA GLU A 22 -45.25 -38.27 74.40
C GLU A 22 -44.85 -38.07 72.95
N GLU A 23 -43.86 -38.84 72.50
CA GLU A 23 -43.54 -38.92 71.08
C GLU A 23 -44.83 -39.32 70.38
N GLN A 24 -45.41 -38.39 69.62
CA GLN A 24 -46.58 -38.65 68.80
C GLN A 24 -46.15 -39.62 67.70
N THR A 25 -46.13 -40.90 68.02
CA THR A 25 -45.77 -41.96 67.08
C THR A 25 -47.00 -42.33 66.26
N LEU A 26 -46.93 -42.10 64.96
CA LEU A 26 -47.97 -42.51 64.01
C LEU A 26 -47.45 -43.74 63.25
N LEU A 27 -48.15 -44.88 63.36
CA LEU A 27 -47.73 -46.17 62.79
C LEU A 27 -46.34 -46.66 63.25
N GLY A 28 -45.99 -46.41 64.52
CA GLY A 28 -44.73 -46.87 65.11
C GLY A 28 -43.49 -46.07 64.69
N LEU A 29 -43.68 -44.95 63.99
CA LEU A 29 -42.64 -44.01 63.60
C LEU A 29 -42.88 -42.66 64.29
N GLY A 30 -41.86 -42.12 64.96
CA GLY A 30 -41.88 -40.76 65.49
C GLY A 30 -41.82 -39.70 64.38
N ALA A 31 -41.77 -38.43 64.77
CA ALA A 31 -41.77 -37.30 63.85
C ALA A 31 -40.57 -37.38 62.86
N GLU A 32 -39.40 -37.74 63.36
CA GLU A 32 -38.19 -37.98 62.59
C GLU A 32 -38.37 -39.10 61.55
N GLY A 33 -39.10 -40.17 61.88
CA GLY A 33 -39.41 -41.24 60.94
C GLY A 33 -40.23 -40.76 59.73
N TRP A 34 -41.23 -39.91 59.96
CA TRP A 34 -42.03 -39.31 58.88
C TRP A 34 -41.27 -38.26 58.07
N VAL A 35 -40.29 -37.57 58.67
CA VAL A 35 -39.36 -36.70 57.92
C VAL A 35 -38.49 -37.52 56.95
N TYR A 36 -37.94 -38.66 57.39
CA TYR A 36 -37.20 -39.53 56.48
C TYR A 36 -38.07 -40.12 55.38
N VAL A 37 -39.31 -40.52 55.68
CA VAL A 37 -40.26 -41.04 54.68
C VAL A 37 -40.60 -39.96 53.64
N SER A 38 -40.89 -38.73 54.07
CA SER A 38 -41.22 -37.63 53.16
C SER A 38 -40.04 -37.22 52.27
N ILE A 39 -38.82 -37.13 52.82
CA ILE A 39 -37.59 -36.89 52.05
C ILE A 39 -37.34 -38.03 51.04
N THR A 40 -37.55 -39.27 51.45
CA THR A 40 -37.38 -40.44 50.56
C THR A 40 -38.37 -40.41 49.39
N ILE A 41 -39.65 -40.14 49.66
CA ILE A 41 -40.68 -39.99 48.61
C ILE A 41 -40.34 -38.82 47.68
N PHE A 42 -39.87 -37.69 48.22
CA PHE A 42 -39.42 -36.55 47.42
C PHE A 42 -38.27 -36.92 46.47
N PHE A 43 -37.25 -37.63 46.94
CA PHE A 43 -36.15 -38.10 46.09
C PHE A 43 -36.62 -39.09 45.02
N ILE A 44 -37.52 -40.02 45.37
CA ILE A 44 -38.10 -40.96 44.39
C ILE A 44 -38.84 -40.18 43.30
N ILE A 45 -39.68 -39.21 43.66
CA ILE A 45 -40.40 -38.39 42.67
C ILE A 45 -39.42 -37.55 41.83
N ALA A 46 -38.42 -36.93 42.45
CA ALA A 46 -37.41 -36.13 41.76
C ALA A 46 -36.58 -36.94 40.76
N ILE A 47 -36.25 -38.19 41.09
CA ILE A 47 -35.45 -39.07 40.24
C ILE A 47 -36.32 -39.71 39.14
N PHE A 48 -37.49 -40.26 39.47
CA PHE A 48 -38.28 -41.05 38.52
C PHE A 48 -39.21 -40.18 37.64
N PHE A 49 -39.88 -39.18 38.24
CA PHE A 49 -40.82 -38.32 37.51
C PHE A 49 -40.11 -37.13 36.86
N VAL A 50 -39.30 -36.40 37.62
CA VAL A 50 -38.63 -35.18 37.11
C VAL A 50 -37.32 -35.51 36.37
N LYS A 51 -36.75 -36.71 36.57
CA LYS A 51 -35.44 -37.11 36.03
C LYS A 51 -34.37 -36.05 36.30
N ALA A 52 -34.42 -35.45 37.49
CA ALA A 52 -33.53 -34.39 37.92
C ALA A 52 -32.03 -34.69 37.67
N PRO A 53 -31.48 -35.88 38.01
CA PRO A 53 -30.07 -36.15 37.74
C PRO A 53 -29.72 -36.14 36.25
N ARG A 54 -30.62 -36.62 35.38
CA ARG A 54 -30.39 -36.65 33.93
C ARG A 54 -30.37 -35.24 33.32
N LYS A 55 -31.26 -34.35 33.76
CA LYS A 55 -31.24 -32.95 33.29
C LYS A 55 -29.96 -32.22 33.67
N ILE A 56 -29.43 -32.51 34.85
CA ILE A 56 -28.16 -31.92 35.31
C ILE A 56 -27.01 -32.45 34.45
N THR A 57 -26.92 -33.76 34.22
CA THR A 57 -25.87 -34.33 33.34
C THR A 57 -25.98 -33.78 31.93
N ASP A 58 -27.18 -33.73 31.35
CA ASP A 58 -27.40 -33.22 29.99
C ASP A 58 -26.99 -31.73 29.87
N ALA A 59 -27.24 -30.91 30.90
CA ALA A 59 -26.82 -29.51 30.92
C ALA A 59 -25.30 -29.34 31.07
N LEU A 60 -24.64 -30.20 31.84
CA LEU A 60 -23.18 -30.22 31.92
C LEU A 60 -22.56 -30.67 30.60
N ASP A 61 -23.11 -31.71 29.97
CA ASP A 61 -22.68 -32.22 28.67
C ASP A 61 -22.86 -31.18 27.58
N ALA A 62 -23.97 -30.43 27.58
CA ALA A 62 -24.20 -29.31 26.66
C ALA A 62 -23.12 -28.22 26.81
N GLN A 63 -22.77 -27.84 28.05
CA GLN A 63 -21.70 -26.88 28.30
C GLN A 63 -20.32 -27.39 27.88
N ILE A 64 -20.04 -28.69 28.08
CA ILE A 64 -18.79 -29.31 27.62
C ILE A 64 -18.73 -29.28 26.09
N ALA A 65 -19.83 -29.61 25.41
CA ALA A 65 -19.91 -29.59 23.96
C ALA A 65 -19.72 -28.16 23.41
N GLU A 66 -20.34 -27.16 24.03
CA GLU A 66 -20.16 -25.75 23.66
C GLU A 66 -18.70 -25.30 23.86
N LYS A 67 -18.10 -25.60 25.02
CA LYS A 67 -16.69 -25.26 25.28
C LYS A 67 -15.74 -25.94 24.29
N ARG A 68 -15.98 -27.22 23.94
CA ARG A 68 -15.20 -27.93 22.93
C ARG A 68 -15.31 -27.25 21.58
N ARG A 69 -16.54 -26.92 21.15
CA ARG A 69 -16.77 -26.17 19.90
C ARG A 69 -16.03 -24.84 19.88
N ASN A 70 -16.07 -24.08 20.98
CA ASN A 70 -15.37 -22.79 21.07
C ASN A 70 -13.84 -22.97 21.02
N LEU A 71 -13.30 -24.03 21.63
CA LEU A 71 -11.87 -24.36 21.55
C LEU A 71 -11.46 -24.79 20.14
N ASP A 72 -12.29 -25.59 19.46
CA ASP A 72 -12.05 -26.01 18.08
C ASP A 72 -12.08 -24.81 17.12
N GLU A 73 -13.03 -23.89 17.30
CA GLU A 73 -13.12 -22.66 16.54
C GLU A 73 -11.93 -21.73 16.80
N ALA A 74 -11.52 -21.57 18.06
CA ALA A 74 -10.32 -20.80 18.41
C ALA A 74 -9.05 -21.43 17.82
N ALA A 75 -8.94 -22.77 17.81
CA ALA A 75 -7.83 -23.48 17.19
C ALA A 75 -7.82 -23.27 15.67
N LYS A 76 -9.00 -23.30 15.02
CA LYS A 76 -9.16 -23.02 13.59
C LYS A 76 -8.74 -21.59 13.25
N ILE A 77 -9.23 -20.60 13.99
CA ILE A 77 -8.86 -19.18 13.81
C ILE A 77 -7.35 -18.99 13.99
N ARG A 78 -6.75 -19.65 14.98
CA ARG A 78 -5.30 -19.60 15.18
C ARG A 78 -4.53 -20.20 14.01
N ALA A 79 -4.99 -21.32 13.46
CA ALA A 79 -4.39 -21.95 12.30
C ALA A 79 -4.50 -21.05 11.05
N GLU A 80 -5.65 -20.43 10.83
CA GLU A 80 -5.88 -19.47 9.75
C GLU A 80 -5.00 -18.22 9.91
N ALA A 81 -4.90 -17.66 11.12
CA ALA A 81 -4.05 -16.51 11.41
C ALA A 81 -2.56 -16.82 11.21
N GLN A 82 -2.12 -18.02 11.60
CA GLN A 82 -0.75 -18.48 11.36
C GLN A 82 -0.48 -18.64 9.85
N GLY A 83 -1.43 -19.22 9.11
CA GLY A 83 -1.35 -19.33 7.65
C GLY A 83 -1.23 -17.96 6.98
N LEU A 84 -2.10 -17.01 7.37
CA LEU A 84 -2.07 -15.65 6.85
C LEU A 84 -0.77 -14.92 7.19
N LEU A 85 -0.23 -15.14 8.40
CA LEU A 85 1.05 -14.55 8.81
C LEU A 85 2.21 -15.08 7.97
N ASP A 86 2.23 -16.38 7.69
CA ASP A 86 3.31 -16.99 6.91
C ASP A 86 3.21 -16.61 5.43
N GLU A 87 1.99 -16.48 4.90
CA GLU A 87 1.74 -15.92 3.56
C GLU A 87 2.17 -14.45 3.48
N ALA A 88 1.83 -13.61 4.47
CA ALA A 88 2.25 -12.22 4.51
C ALA A 88 3.78 -12.07 4.59
N LYS A 89 4.47 -12.93 5.36
CA LYS A 89 5.93 -12.96 5.41
C LYS A 89 6.54 -13.37 4.07
N ALA A 90 6.00 -14.41 3.43
CA ALA A 90 6.44 -14.85 2.12
C ALA A 90 6.24 -13.75 1.06
N GLN A 91 5.07 -13.11 1.07
CA GLN A 91 4.75 -12.01 0.18
C GLN A 91 5.67 -10.80 0.40
N HIS A 92 5.96 -10.45 1.66
CA HIS A 92 6.88 -9.37 1.99
C HIS A 92 8.32 -9.66 1.50
N ALA A 93 8.79 -10.89 1.70
CA ALA A 93 10.10 -11.31 1.21
C ALA A 93 10.17 -11.27 -0.33
N ALA A 94 9.14 -11.76 -1.02
CA ALA A 94 9.03 -11.70 -2.47
C ALA A 94 9.02 -10.24 -2.97
N SER A 95 8.21 -9.36 -2.37
CA SER A 95 8.17 -7.95 -2.74
C SER A 95 9.49 -7.22 -2.55
N ALA A 96 10.27 -7.55 -1.52
CA ALA A 96 11.61 -7.00 -1.34
C ALA A 96 12.57 -7.45 -2.46
N GLN A 97 12.48 -8.72 -2.88
CA GLN A 97 13.26 -9.25 -4.00
C GLN A 97 12.85 -8.62 -5.33
N ASP A 98 11.55 -8.48 -5.58
CA ASP A 98 11.00 -7.85 -6.79
C ASP A 98 11.42 -6.38 -6.88
N ALA A 99 11.36 -5.64 -5.77
CA ALA A 99 11.82 -4.26 -5.72
C ALA A 99 13.33 -4.15 -6.03
N ALA A 100 14.14 -5.05 -5.50
CA ALA A 100 15.58 -5.10 -5.81
C ALA A 100 15.83 -5.43 -7.29
N ALA A 101 15.08 -6.38 -7.86
CA ALA A 101 15.16 -6.73 -9.27
C ALA A 101 14.71 -5.57 -10.18
N MET A 102 13.63 -4.87 -9.83
CA MET A 102 13.18 -3.66 -10.52
C MET A 102 14.25 -2.57 -10.53
N LEU A 103 14.92 -2.34 -9.39
CA LEU A 103 15.99 -1.34 -9.30
C LEU A 103 17.21 -1.73 -10.14
N ASP A 104 17.60 -2.99 -10.15
CA ASP A 104 18.69 -3.48 -10.99
C ASP A 104 18.35 -3.36 -12.49
N HIS A 105 17.12 -3.71 -12.87
CA HIS A 105 16.62 -3.54 -14.22
C HIS A 105 16.62 -2.08 -14.65
N ALA A 106 16.07 -1.18 -13.82
CA ALA A 106 16.03 0.25 -14.11
C ALA A 106 17.44 0.85 -14.25
N LYS A 107 18.41 0.40 -13.45
CA LYS A 107 19.83 0.82 -13.59
C LYS A 107 20.44 0.35 -14.91
N LYS A 108 20.18 -0.90 -15.31
CA LYS A 108 20.65 -1.45 -16.59
C LYS A 108 20.04 -0.73 -17.77
N GLU A 109 18.74 -0.49 -17.74
CA GLU A 109 18.04 0.30 -18.78
C GLU A 109 18.56 1.73 -18.84
N ALA A 110 18.73 2.40 -17.70
CA ALA A 110 19.29 3.75 -17.66
C ALA A 110 20.70 3.80 -18.26
N ALA A 111 21.55 2.83 -17.92
CA ALA A 111 22.90 2.74 -18.50
C ALA A 111 22.85 2.50 -20.03
N GLN A 112 21.93 1.67 -20.52
CA GLN A 112 21.73 1.44 -21.95
C GLN A 112 21.23 2.71 -22.66
N ILE A 113 20.28 3.43 -22.06
CA ILE A 113 19.76 4.69 -22.62
C ILE A 113 20.88 5.73 -22.71
N ILE A 114 21.71 5.86 -21.68
CA ILE A 114 22.85 6.79 -21.70
C ILE A 114 23.83 6.40 -22.80
N ALA A 115 24.23 5.12 -22.87
CA ALA A 115 25.15 4.65 -23.90
C ALA A 115 24.60 4.87 -25.32
N GLN A 116 23.31 4.62 -25.55
CA GLN A 116 22.65 4.88 -26.83
C GLN A 116 22.60 6.38 -27.13
N ALA A 117 22.25 7.22 -26.14
CA ALA A 117 22.19 8.66 -26.31
C ALA A 117 23.57 9.26 -26.62
N GLU A 118 24.64 8.76 -26.01
CA GLU A 118 26.01 9.15 -26.33
C GLU A 118 26.38 8.79 -27.78
N ALA A 119 26.07 7.56 -28.21
CA ALA A 119 26.31 7.11 -29.57
C ALA A 119 25.53 7.96 -30.59
N ASP A 120 24.23 8.18 -30.36
CA ASP A 120 23.38 9.00 -31.22
C ASP A 120 23.85 10.46 -31.27
N THR A 121 24.30 10.99 -30.13
CA THR A 121 24.84 12.35 -30.05
C THR A 121 26.14 12.48 -30.84
N SER A 122 27.03 11.49 -30.78
CA SER A 122 28.26 11.44 -31.59
C SER A 122 27.94 11.48 -33.09
N VAL A 123 27.02 10.63 -33.54
CA VAL A 123 26.58 10.60 -34.95
C VAL A 123 25.95 11.93 -35.37
N MET A 124 25.14 12.54 -34.51
CA MET A 124 24.54 13.85 -34.77
C MET A 124 25.58 14.97 -34.86
N LEU A 125 26.60 14.94 -34.00
CA LEU A 125 27.73 15.87 -34.02
C LEU A 125 28.54 15.74 -35.31
N GLU A 126 28.91 14.53 -35.70
CA GLU A 126 29.63 14.25 -36.95
C GLU A 126 28.86 14.79 -38.16
N ARG A 127 27.55 14.49 -38.23
CA ARG A 127 26.71 15.00 -39.31
C ARG A 127 26.62 16.53 -39.31
N ARG A 128 26.54 17.15 -38.14
CA ARG A 128 26.53 18.63 -38.01
C ARG A 128 27.86 19.25 -38.41
N ALA A 129 28.98 18.63 -38.05
CA ALA A 129 30.31 19.06 -38.45
C ALA A 129 30.46 19.00 -39.98
N ALA A 130 30.10 17.87 -40.59
CA ALA A 130 30.13 17.71 -42.05
C ALA A 130 29.24 18.74 -42.78
N MET A 131 28.04 19.03 -42.26
CA MET A 131 27.19 20.09 -42.81
C MET A 131 27.81 21.48 -42.68
N ALA A 132 28.49 21.77 -41.56
CA ALA A 132 29.18 23.04 -41.36
C ALA A 132 30.36 23.18 -42.34
N GLU A 133 31.17 22.14 -42.49
CA GLU A 133 32.27 22.10 -43.46
C GLU A 133 31.77 22.31 -44.90
N GLN A 134 30.69 21.63 -45.30
CA GLN A 134 30.09 21.83 -46.62
C GLN A 134 29.60 23.28 -46.83
N LYS A 135 29.02 23.90 -45.80
CA LYS A 135 28.58 25.31 -45.85
C LYS A 135 29.78 26.26 -45.97
N ILE A 136 30.84 26.03 -45.22
CA ILE A 136 32.08 26.81 -45.30
C ILE A 136 32.67 26.70 -46.71
N ALA A 137 32.83 25.47 -47.24
CA ALA A 137 33.35 25.26 -48.58
C ALA A 137 32.48 25.88 -49.68
N ALA A 138 31.15 25.92 -49.51
CA ALA A 138 30.26 26.62 -50.41
C ALA A 138 30.44 28.15 -50.32
N ALA A 139 30.55 28.70 -49.11
CA ALA A 139 30.79 30.13 -48.89
C ALA A 139 32.15 30.59 -49.42
N GLU A 140 33.21 29.80 -49.23
CA GLU A 140 34.55 30.07 -49.76
C GLU A 140 34.55 30.13 -51.30
N ARG A 141 33.88 29.19 -51.96
CA ARG A 141 33.72 29.20 -53.42
C ARG A 141 32.98 30.45 -53.89
N ALA A 142 31.88 30.79 -53.24
CA ALA A 142 31.10 31.98 -53.56
C ALA A 142 31.91 33.28 -53.35
N ALA A 143 32.68 33.37 -52.27
CA ALA A 143 33.56 34.50 -51.97
C ALA A 143 34.69 34.64 -53.00
N ALA A 144 35.34 33.53 -53.36
CA ALA A 144 36.38 33.52 -54.38
C ALA A 144 35.83 33.95 -55.75
N GLU A 145 34.63 33.50 -56.11
CA GLU A 145 33.98 33.91 -57.35
C GLU A 145 33.59 35.39 -57.33
N SER A 146 33.08 35.89 -56.19
CA SER A 146 32.79 37.32 -56.00
C SER A 146 34.04 38.19 -56.16
N LEU A 147 35.16 37.80 -55.52
CA LEU A 147 36.42 38.52 -55.62
C LEU A 147 36.96 38.53 -57.06
N ARG A 148 36.85 37.41 -57.78
CA ARG A 148 37.23 37.35 -59.20
C ARG A 148 36.38 38.30 -60.06
N ARG A 149 35.07 38.36 -59.83
CA ARG A 149 34.18 39.28 -60.55
C ARG A 149 34.54 40.74 -60.26
N GLU A 150 34.80 41.07 -59.00
CA GLU A 150 35.19 42.41 -58.59
C GLU A 150 36.55 42.83 -59.17
N ALA A 151 37.55 41.94 -59.12
CA ALA A 151 38.86 42.18 -59.71
C ALA A 151 38.79 42.32 -61.24
N ALA A 152 38.00 41.49 -61.93
CA ALA A 152 37.76 41.61 -63.37
C ALA A 152 37.08 42.95 -63.71
N GLY A 153 36.08 43.37 -62.92
CA GLY A 153 35.43 44.67 -63.06
C GLY A 153 36.40 45.83 -62.87
N ALA A 154 37.23 45.77 -61.83
CA ALA A 154 38.27 46.76 -61.57
C ALA A 154 39.31 46.84 -62.72
N ALA A 155 39.74 45.69 -63.23
CA ALA A 155 40.67 45.62 -64.37
C ALA A 155 40.06 46.21 -65.65
N VAL A 156 38.78 45.90 -65.95
CA VAL A 156 38.07 46.48 -67.11
C VAL A 156 37.92 47.99 -66.96
N ASN A 157 37.60 48.48 -65.76
CA ASN A 157 37.50 49.91 -65.49
C ASN A 157 38.86 50.61 -65.63
N ALA A 158 39.94 50.01 -65.13
CA ALA A 158 41.30 50.53 -65.30
C ALA A 158 41.72 50.54 -66.78
N ALA A 159 41.46 49.45 -67.52
CA ALA A 159 41.72 49.38 -68.96
C ALA A 159 40.94 50.47 -69.72
N ARG A 160 39.66 50.67 -69.41
CA ARG A 160 38.84 51.75 -69.98
C ARG A 160 39.46 53.14 -69.72
N ALA A 161 39.95 53.40 -68.51
CA ALA A 161 40.60 54.66 -68.16
C ALA A 161 41.91 54.87 -68.92
N VAL A 162 42.74 53.82 -69.05
CA VAL A 162 44.00 53.86 -69.81
C VAL A 162 43.75 54.07 -71.31
N ILE A 163 42.76 53.39 -71.89
CA ILE A 163 42.36 53.58 -73.29
C ILE A 163 41.91 55.02 -73.50
N ALA A 164 41.00 55.53 -72.67
CA ALA A 164 40.52 56.92 -72.78
C ALA A 164 41.63 57.98 -72.56
N GLY A 165 42.66 57.66 -71.79
CA GLY A 165 43.81 58.55 -71.57
C GLY A 165 44.86 58.54 -72.68
N ASN A 166 44.95 57.45 -73.47
CA ASN A 166 45.98 57.29 -74.52
C ASN A 166 45.43 57.39 -75.96
N TYR A 167 44.12 57.28 -76.16
CA TYR A 167 43.48 57.45 -77.47
C TYR A 167 42.89 58.86 -77.58
N GLY A 168 43.49 59.65 -78.47
CA GLY A 168 42.97 60.95 -78.90
C GLY A 168 42.46 60.89 -80.35
N GLU A 169 42.01 62.03 -80.86
CA GLU A 169 41.38 62.17 -82.18
C GLU A 169 42.23 61.61 -83.34
N THR A 170 43.56 61.68 -83.24
CA THR A 170 44.51 61.18 -84.24
C THR A 170 44.58 59.66 -84.30
N GLU A 171 44.58 59.00 -83.15
CA GLU A 171 44.67 57.55 -82.97
C GLU A 171 43.33 56.88 -83.33
N ASP A 172 42.21 57.52 -82.97
CA ASP A 172 40.86 57.09 -83.36
C ASP A 172 40.66 57.14 -84.88
N ARG A 173 41.19 58.18 -85.55
CA ARG A 173 41.12 58.29 -87.01
C ARG A 173 41.94 57.20 -87.71
N LYS A 174 43.13 56.87 -87.19
CA LYS A 174 43.95 55.77 -87.71
C LYS A 174 43.26 54.41 -87.56
N LEU A 175 42.63 54.14 -86.41
CA LEU A 175 41.82 52.94 -86.20
C LEU A 175 40.62 52.86 -87.17
N ALA A 176 39.94 53.98 -87.39
CA ALA A 176 38.82 54.04 -88.33
C ALA A 176 39.28 53.75 -89.77
N ASP A 177 40.38 54.35 -90.21
CA ASP A 177 40.96 54.11 -91.53
C ASP A 177 41.44 52.64 -91.70
N GLU A 178 42.01 52.04 -90.65
CA GLU A 178 42.44 50.63 -90.65
C GLU A 178 41.27 49.65 -90.69
N ILE A 179 40.19 49.90 -89.92
CA ILE A 179 38.97 49.09 -89.97
C ILE A 179 38.32 49.18 -91.36
N ILE A 180 38.21 50.39 -91.93
CA ILE A 180 37.69 50.61 -93.28
C ILE A 180 38.55 49.90 -94.34
N SER A 181 39.86 49.83 -94.15
CA SER A 181 40.78 49.11 -95.04
C SER A 181 40.75 47.58 -94.86
N SER A 182 40.27 47.08 -93.73
CA SER A 182 40.23 45.63 -93.41
C SER A 182 38.94 44.93 -93.85
N ILE A 183 37.93 45.72 -94.22
CA ILE A 183 36.64 45.28 -94.79
C ILE A 183 36.77 45.28 -96.31
#